data_AF-A0ABD1I1F8-F1
#
_entry.id   AF-A0ABD1I1F8-F1
#
_cell.length_a   1.000
_cell.length_b   1.000
_cell.length_c   1.000
_cell.angle_alpha   90.00
_cell.angle_beta   90.00
_cell.angle_gamma   90.00
#
_symmetry.space_group_name_H-M   'P 1'
#
loop_
_entity.id
_entity.type
_entity.pdbx_description
1 polymer ?
#
loop_
_entity_poly.entity_id
_entity_poly.type
_entity_poly.pdbx_seq_one_letter_code
_entity_poly.pdbx_strand_id
1 'polypeptide(L)'
;MQRVDWHLAPEGSQYLILHTKNKFIIKACDVLAYLDDGEELTLGACASACNNSTKSNTPRAPSTGQGLNCCQMDLLKDIRGCSLYVAGLENSTDGCGFFTFIDTDYLHLHRNFNECGKRYTVPVVYEWVVGNKSCNEGNICSHNSKCINSTTHTEYKCICTGGFEGNPYHRDGCTDIDECKESTRHRCLKNSQCFNTEGGYYCLPNRSHMLALIIPLGIGLAVGLPILIGGQGHQVLAVANLVKRCLKVNSRKRPSMKEVAAELDHLRNTKVLNKRDEVELEAGDDETISE
;
A
#
# COMPACT_ATOMS: atom_id res chain seq x y z
N MET A 1 14.00 7.76 -42.24
CA MET A 1 13.74 8.03 -40.82
C MET A 1 12.58 9.00 -40.72
N GLN A 2 11.52 8.64 -40.03
CA GLN A 2 10.30 9.43 -39.88
C GLN A 2 10.26 10.01 -38.47
N ARG A 3 10.03 11.31 -38.36
CA ARG A 3 9.79 12.02 -37.09
C ARG A 3 8.29 12.18 -36.88
N VAL A 4 7.82 11.89 -35.67
CA VAL A 4 6.45 12.12 -35.24
C VAL A 4 6.50 12.76 -33.87
N ASP A 5 6.08 14.02 -33.79
CA ASP A 5 6.01 14.74 -32.52
C ASP A 5 4.72 14.34 -31.78
N TRP A 6 4.85 13.93 -30.51
CA TRP A 6 3.71 13.55 -29.68
C TRP A 6 3.63 14.45 -28.46
N HIS A 7 2.53 15.20 -28.38
CA HIS A 7 2.09 15.80 -27.13
C HIS A 7 1.44 14.70 -26.29
N LEU A 8 2.19 14.16 -25.32
CA LEU A 8 1.72 13.03 -24.50
C LEU A 8 0.50 13.42 -23.68
N ALA A 9 0.41 14.69 -23.26
CA ALA A 9 -0.77 15.29 -22.66
C ALA A 9 -1.32 16.40 -23.56
N PRO A 10 -2.64 16.70 -23.48
CA PRO A 10 -3.21 17.87 -24.16
C PRO A 10 -2.48 19.15 -23.78
N GLU A 11 -2.20 20.02 -24.75
CA GLU A 11 -1.51 21.29 -24.51
C GLU A 11 -2.26 22.14 -23.47
N GLY A 12 -1.52 22.68 -22.51
CA GLY A 12 -2.08 23.49 -21.41
C GLY A 12 -2.89 22.69 -20.37
N SER A 13 -2.93 21.37 -20.45
CA SER A 13 -3.62 20.53 -19.45
C SER A 13 -2.76 20.24 -18.23
N GLN A 14 -3.42 19.97 -17.10
CA GLN A 14 -2.80 19.62 -15.82
C GLN A 14 -2.63 18.09 -15.67
N TYR A 15 -2.41 17.39 -16.78
CA TYR A 15 -2.27 15.95 -16.82
C TYR A 15 -0.88 15.55 -17.27
N LEU A 16 -0.33 14.51 -16.65
CA LEU A 16 0.90 13.85 -17.06
C LEU A 16 0.60 12.38 -17.37
N ILE A 17 1.32 11.80 -18.33
CA ILE A 17 1.20 10.37 -18.59
C ILE A 17 1.75 9.59 -17.38
N LEU A 18 0.96 8.65 -16.87
CA LEU A 18 1.37 7.88 -15.69
C LEU A 18 2.35 6.78 -16.09
N HIS A 19 3.65 7.03 -15.94
CA HIS A 19 4.72 6.14 -16.38
C HIS A 19 4.65 4.71 -15.81
N THR A 20 4.09 4.52 -14.62
CA THR A 20 3.96 3.19 -13.98
C THR A 20 2.82 2.35 -14.55
N LYS A 21 1.87 2.98 -15.25
CA LYS A 21 0.71 2.32 -15.83
C LYS A 21 0.77 2.23 -17.35
N ASN A 22 1.60 3.05 -18.00
CA ASN A 22 1.73 3.03 -19.45
C ASN A 22 3.09 2.50 -19.90
N LYS A 23 3.10 1.86 -21.06
CA LYS A 23 4.32 1.47 -21.78
C LYS A 23 4.29 2.03 -23.18
N PHE A 24 5.46 2.33 -23.73
CA PHE A 24 5.61 2.52 -25.17
C PHE A 24 5.80 1.16 -25.83
N ILE A 25 5.07 0.89 -26.91
CA ILE A 25 5.15 -0.37 -27.63
C ILE A 25 5.36 -0.16 -29.12
N ILE A 26 6.05 -1.11 -29.72
CA ILE A 26 6.16 -1.25 -31.16
C ILE A 26 5.83 -2.69 -31.53
N LYS A 27 4.97 -2.84 -32.54
CA LYS A 27 4.57 -4.09 -33.20
C LYS A 27 4.86 -3.89 -34.67
N ALA A 28 6.12 -4.07 -35.03
CA ALA A 28 6.62 -3.84 -36.38
C ALA A 28 7.83 -4.73 -36.63
N CYS A 29 8.17 -4.88 -37.90
CA CYS A 29 9.26 -5.70 -38.36
C CYS A 29 10.48 -4.84 -38.71
N ASP A 30 11.66 -5.25 -38.26
CA ASP A 30 12.96 -4.63 -38.57
C ASP A 30 12.93 -3.10 -38.44
N VAL A 31 12.50 -2.62 -37.27
CA VAL A 31 12.35 -1.20 -36.97
C VAL A 31 13.08 -0.84 -35.68
N LEU A 32 13.65 0.36 -35.67
CA LEU A 32 14.16 1.03 -34.49
C LEU A 32 13.32 2.28 -34.26
N ALA A 33 12.89 2.49 -33.02
CA ALA A 33 12.40 3.79 -32.61
C ALA A 33 13.12 4.28 -31.36
N TYR A 34 13.23 5.59 -31.23
CA TYR A 34 13.69 6.22 -29.99
C TYR A 34 12.89 7.47 -29.70
N LEU A 35 12.83 7.81 -28.42
CA LEU A 35 12.18 8.97 -27.88
C LEU A 35 13.25 9.98 -27.45
N ASP A 36 13.05 11.25 -27.82
CA ASP A 36 13.76 12.38 -27.23
C ASP A 36 12.79 13.28 -26.47
N ASP A 37 13.30 14.18 -25.63
CA ASP A 37 12.53 15.21 -24.92
C ASP A 37 12.29 16.49 -25.74
N GLY A 38 12.71 16.51 -27.01
CA GLY A 38 12.73 17.70 -27.86
C GLY A 38 13.98 18.57 -27.73
N GLU A 39 14.87 18.31 -26.76
CA GLU A 39 16.17 18.98 -26.57
C GLU A 39 17.36 18.03 -26.84
N GLU A 40 17.15 17.03 -27.69
CA GLU A 40 18.12 15.99 -28.08
C GLU A 40 18.54 15.02 -26.96
N LEU A 41 17.94 15.07 -25.76
CA LEU A 41 18.16 14.07 -24.73
C LEU A 41 17.35 12.81 -25.05
N THR A 42 18.05 11.70 -25.30
CA THR A 42 17.40 10.41 -25.53
C THR A 42 16.74 9.89 -24.25
N LEU A 43 15.41 9.82 -24.25
CA LEU A 43 14.59 9.29 -23.16
C LEU A 43 14.55 7.76 -23.16
N GLY A 44 14.70 7.14 -24.33
CA GLY A 44 14.76 5.69 -24.48
C GLY A 44 14.69 5.24 -25.93
N ALA A 45 15.02 3.98 -26.19
CA ALA A 45 14.96 3.38 -27.52
C ALA A 45 14.38 1.96 -27.46
N CYS A 46 13.69 1.57 -28.54
CA CYS A 46 13.03 0.29 -28.70
C CYS A 46 13.26 -0.22 -30.12
N ALA A 47 13.85 -1.42 -30.26
CA ALA A 47 14.09 -2.06 -31.54
C ALA A 47 13.35 -3.39 -31.64
N SER A 48 12.86 -3.71 -32.83
CA SER A 48 12.18 -4.96 -33.15
C SER A 48 12.76 -5.54 -34.44
N ALA A 49 13.05 -6.82 -34.45
CA ALA A 49 13.56 -7.59 -35.58
C ALA A 49 12.66 -8.80 -35.86
N CYS A 50 12.67 -9.29 -37.10
CA CYS A 50 11.95 -10.49 -37.50
C CYS A 50 12.87 -11.57 -38.07
N ASN A 51 12.34 -12.79 -38.20
CA ASN A 51 12.99 -13.86 -38.93
C ASN A 51 12.24 -14.12 -40.25
N ASN A 52 12.98 -14.23 -41.36
CA ASN A 52 12.45 -14.55 -42.69
C ASN A 52 11.70 -15.90 -42.77
N SER A 53 11.88 -16.80 -41.78
CA SER A 53 11.22 -18.12 -41.74
C SER A 53 9.77 -18.10 -41.23
N THR A 54 9.23 -16.96 -40.81
CA THR A 54 7.84 -16.81 -40.38
C THR A 54 7.06 -15.83 -41.25
N LYS A 55 6.92 -16.14 -42.55
CA LYS A 55 5.81 -15.60 -43.38
C LYS A 55 4.47 -16.29 -43.06
N SER A 56 4.26 -16.67 -41.80
CA SER A 56 3.01 -17.23 -41.30
C SER A 56 2.39 -16.21 -40.37
N ASN A 57 1.18 -15.75 -40.71
CA ASN A 57 0.39 -14.73 -40.02
C ASN A 57 -0.10 -15.13 -38.60
N THR A 58 0.63 -15.99 -37.90
CA THR A 58 0.31 -16.39 -36.53
C THR A 58 1.58 -16.31 -35.67
N PRO A 59 1.72 -15.28 -34.82
CA PRO A 59 2.79 -15.23 -33.85
C PRO A 59 2.64 -16.39 -32.87
N ARG A 60 3.47 -17.42 -33.00
CA ARG A 60 3.67 -18.41 -31.93
C ARG A 60 4.52 -17.72 -30.87
N ALA A 61 3.85 -17.07 -29.91
CA ALA A 61 4.49 -16.34 -28.82
C ALA A 61 5.41 -17.27 -27.99
N PRO A 62 6.46 -16.69 -27.41
CA PRO A 62 6.42 -16.51 -25.95
C PRO A 62 6.53 -15.03 -25.57
N SER A 63 5.50 -14.57 -24.88
CA SER A 63 5.55 -13.72 -23.68
C SER A 63 6.88 -13.07 -23.30
N THR A 64 7.26 -11.94 -23.90
CA THR A 64 7.77 -10.70 -23.26
C THR A 64 8.29 -9.80 -24.37
N GLY A 65 7.92 -8.52 -24.37
CA GLY A 65 8.21 -7.59 -25.47
C GLY A 65 9.68 -7.20 -25.57
N GLN A 66 10.55 -8.12 -25.97
CA GLN A 66 11.98 -7.86 -26.14
C GLN A 66 12.45 -8.35 -27.52
N GLY A 67 12.40 -7.43 -28.48
CA GLY A 67 13.23 -7.48 -29.69
C GLY A 67 12.72 -8.33 -30.85
N LEU A 68 11.88 -9.35 -30.66
CA LEU A 68 11.40 -10.21 -31.76
C LEU A 68 9.93 -9.93 -32.12
N ASN A 69 9.68 -9.39 -33.33
CA ASN A 69 8.38 -8.91 -33.84
C ASN A 69 7.69 -7.82 -33.01
N CYS A 70 8.19 -7.53 -31.81
CA CYS A 70 7.70 -6.46 -30.96
C CYS A 70 8.75 -5.99 -29.97
N CYS A 71 8.58 -4.75 -29.54
CA CYS A 71 9.40 -4.12 -28.52
C CYS A 71 8.50 -3.36 -27.54
N GLN A 72 8.82 -3.43 -26.25
CA GLN A 72 8.14 -2.68 -25.19
C GLN A 72 9.18 -1.95 -24.36
N MET A 73 8.87 -0.72 -23.99
CA MET A 73 9.75 0.16 -23.22
C MET A 73 8.97 0.86 -22.12
N ASP A 74 9.56 0.91 -20.94
CA ASP A 74 9.05 1.68 -19.81
C ASP A 74 9.27 3.17 -20.01
N LEU A 75 8.34 3.98 -19.50
CA LEU A 75 8.44 5.42 -19.59
C LEU A 75 9.22 5.98 -18.40
N LEU A 76 9.98 7.05 -18.64
CA LEU A 76 10.55 7.82 -17.54
C LEU A 76 9.45 8.60 -16.82
N LYS A 77 9.71 8.89 -15.54
CA LYS A 77 8.80 9.67 -14.70
C LYS A 77 8.76 11.13 -15.17
N ASP A 78 7.60 11.77 -15.02
CA ASP A 78 7.40 13.21 -15.25
C ASP A 78 7.66 13.67 -16.70
N ILE A 79 7.49 12.83 -17.73
CA ILE A 79 7.57 13.24 -19.15
C ILE A 79 6.30 14.01 -19.56
N ARG A 80 6.47 15.21 -20.15
CA ARG A 80 5.37 16.04 -20.69
C ARG A 80 5.11 15.83 -22.18
N GLY A 81 6.18 15.63 -22.93
CA GLY A 81 6.17 15.44 -24.37
C GLY A 81 7.42 14.70 -24.79
N CYS A 82 7.38 14.15 -25.99
CA CYS A 82 8.53 13.52 -26.59
C CYS A 82 8.43 13.59 -28.11
N SER A 83 9.57 13.68 -28.79
CA SER A 83 9.62 13.43 -30.23
C SER A 83 9.97 11.97 -30.46
N LEU A 84 9.12 11.28 -31.22
CA LEU A 84 9.34 9.89 -31.60
C LEU A 84 10.00 9.86 -32.98
N TYR A 85 11.11 9.14 -33.08
CA TYR A 85 11.75 8.85 -34.36
C TYR A 85 11.64 7.38 -34.65
N VAL A 86 11.24 7.05 -35.87
CA VAL A 86 11.12 5.67 -36.35
C VAL A 86 11.97 5.50 -37.59
N ALA A 87 12.81 4.47 -37.60
CA ALA A 87 13.68 4.11 -38.71
C ALA A 87 13.55 2.61 -39.01
N GLY A 88 13.38 2.26 -40.29
CA GLY A 88 13.56 0.88 -40.75
C GLY A 88 15.04 0.50 -40.72
N LEU A 89 15.34 -0.72 -40.29
CA LEU A 89 16.69 -1.28 -40.19
C LEU A 89 17.10 -2.04 -41.47
N GLU A 90 16.14 -2.46 -42.30
CA GLU A 90 16.37 -3.01 -43.65
C GLU A 90 15.58 -2.24 -44.72
N ASN A 91 15.91 -2.45 -46.00
CA ASN A 91 15.09 -2.06 -47.16
C ASN A 91 13.82 -2.92 -47.25
N SER A 92 13.11 -3.10 -46.14
CA SER A 92 11.82 -3.77 -46.11
C SER A 92 10.78 -2.84 -46.74
N THR A 93 10.43 -3.13 -47.99
CA THR A 93 9.58 -2.27 -48.81
C THR A 93 8.10 -2.29 -48.42
N ASP A 94 7.68 -3.17 -47.51
CA ASP A 94 6.27 -3.33 -47.07
C ASP A 94 6.12 -3.38 -45.54
N GLY A 95 6.96 -2.61 -44.83
CA GLY A 95 6.99 -2.57 -43.36
C GLY A 95 5.78 -1.86 -42.76
N CYS A 96 4.66 -2.55 -42.66
CA CYS A 96 3.54 -2.12 -41.83
C CYS A 96 3.84 -2.41 -40.35
N GLY A 97 3.52 -1.47 -39.49
CA GLY A 97 3.72 -1.61 -38.05
C GLY A 97 2.82 -0.68 -37.25
N PHE A 98 2.64 -1.02 -35.98
CA PHE A 98 1.89 -0.25 -35.02
C PHE A 98 2.82 0.18 -33.88
N PHE A 99 2.76 1.44 -33.49
CA PHE A 99 3.44 1.94 -32.30
C PHE A 99 2.52 2.89 -31.54
N THR A 100 2.60 2.88 -30.21
CA THR A 100 1.76 3.72 -29.36
C THR A 100 2.26 3.69 -27.91
N PHE A 101 1.80 4.65 -27.12
CA PHE A 101 1.71 4.50 -25.67
C PHE A 101 0.40 3.77 -25.32
N ILE A 102 0.44 2.87 -24.34
CA ILE A 102 -0.72 2.05 -23.97
C ILE A 102 -0.70 1.69 -22.50
N ASP A 103 -1.89 1.63 -21.90
CA ASP A 103 -2.10 1.03 -20.59
C ASP A 103 -1.60 -0.42 -20.54
N THR A 104 -0.85 -0.73 -19.49
CA THR A 104 -0.20 -2.03 -19.30
C THR A 104 -1.23 -3.13 -19.07
N ASP A 105 -2.29 -2.84 -18.29
CA ASP A 105 -3.34 -3.81 -17.98
C ASP A 105 -4.16 -4.15 -19.24
N TYR A 106 -4.49 -3.13 -20.06
CA TYR A 106 -5.12 -3.31 -21.37
C TYR A 106 -4.25 -4.13 -22.33
N LEU A 107 -2.94 -3.84 -22.39
CA LEU A 107 -1.99 -4.59 -23.23
C LEU A 107 -1.87 -6.06 -22.84
N HIS A 108 -2.01 -6.40 -21.55
CA HIS A 108 -2.01 -7.79 -21.10
C HIS A 108 -3.23 -8.57 -21.61
N LEU A 109 -4.36 -7.88 -21.76
CA LEU A 109 -5.63 -8.45 -22.25
C LEU A 109 -5.73 -8.45 -23.79
N HIS A 110 -5.17 -7.43 -24.46
CA HIS A 110 -5.27 -7.23 -25.90
C HIS A 110 -3.88 -7.19 -26.54
N ARG A 111 -3.55 -8.22 -27.33
CA ARG A 111 -2.22 -8.36 -27.97
C ARG A 111 -2.23 -8.30 -29.50
N ASN A 112 -3.41 -8.26 -30.11
CA ASN A 112 -3.57 -8.37 -31.55
C ASN A 112 -3.59 -6.99 -32.20
N PHE A 113 -2.41 -6.50 -32.57
CA PHE A 113 -2.20 -5.22 -33.27
C PHE A 113 -1.48 -5.44 -34.62
N ASN A 114 -1.87 -6.49 -35.34
CA ASN A 114 -1.10 -7.02 -36.46
C ASN A 114 -1.71 -6.67 -37.82
N GLU A 115 -2.84 -5.94 -37.86
CA GLU A 115 -3.54 -5.62 -39.10
C GLU A 115 -3.10 -4.25 -39.64
N CYS A 116 -2.64 -4.26 -40.89
CA CYS A 116 -2.16 -3.08 -41.60
C CYS A 116 -3.29 -2.20 -42.09
N GLY A 117 -3.10 -0.88 -41.97
CA GLY A 117 -4.12 0.11 -42.35
C GLY A 117 -5.31 0.21 -41.38
N LYS A 118 -5.33 -0.60 -40.31
CA LYS A 118 -6.35 -0.51 -39.27
C LYS A 118 -5.99 0.56 -38.25
N ARG A 119 -6.99 1.37 -37.88
CA ARG A 119 -6.88 2.31 -36.76
C ARG A 119 -7.27 1.60 -35.48
N TYR A 120 -6.35 1.59 -34.52
CA TYR A 120 -6.60 1.10 -33.18
C TYR A 120 -6.78 2.28 -32.23
N THR A 121 -7.80 2.22 -31.40
CA THR A 121 -7.98 3.14 -30.27
C THR A 121 -7.60 2.37 -29.02
N VAL A 122 -6.59 2.87 -28.31
CA VAL A 122 -6.06 2.22 -27.11
C VAL A 122 -6.11 3.20 -25.93
N PRO A 123 -6.32 2.71 -24.71
CA PRO A 123 -6.33 3.57 -23.53
C PRO A 123 -4.92 3.97 -23.13
N VAL A 124 -4.78 5.21 -22.67
CA VAL A 124 -3.60 5.76 -22.01
C VAL A 124 -4.04 6.31 -20.67
N VAL A 125 -3.30 5.97 -19.61
CA VAL A 125 -3.60 6.40 -18.24
C VAL A 125 -2.87 7.70 -17.93
N TYR A 126 -3.63 8.70 -17.50
CA TYR A 126 -3.11 9.99 -17.08
C TYR A 126 -3.20 10.17 -15.57
N GLU A 127 -2.27 10.91 -15.00
CA GLU A 127 -2.34 11.42 -13.64
C GLU A 127 -2.56 12.93 -13.65
N TRP A 128 -3.42 13.42 -12.76
CA TRP A 128 -3.67 14.85 -12.58
C TRP A 128 -2.69 15.44 -11.57
N VAL A 129 -2.13 16.60 -11.90
CA VAL A 129 -1.15 17.31 -11.07
C VAL A 129 -1.55 18.78 -10.87
N VAL A 130 -1.19 19.35 -9.72
CA VAL A 130 -1.36 20.79 -9.46
C VAL A 130 -0.12 21.51 -9.96
N GLY A 131 -0.29 22.25 -11.05
CA GLY A 131 0.79 22.99 -11.70
C GLY A 131 1.20 24.28 -10.99
N ASN A 132 2.41 24.75 -11.29
CA ASN A 132 2.96 26.07 -10.91
C ASN A 132 3.06 26.32 -9.40
N LYS A 133 3.13 25.25 -8.60
CA LYS A 133 3.27 25.29 -7.15
C LYS A 133 4.00 24.06 -6.64
N SER A 134 4.72 24.22 -5.53
CA SER A 134 5.25 23.10 -4.75
C SER A 134 4.44 22.87 -3.47
N CYS A 135 4.60 21.69 -2.85
CA CYS A 135 3.99 21.38 -1.55
C CYS A 135 4.33 22.39 -0.45
N ASN A 136 5.48 23.06 -0.56
CA ASN A 136 5.98 24.01 0.44
C ASN A 136 5.31 25.38 0.34
N GLU A 137 4.77 25.72 -0.83
CA GLU A 137 4.08 26.99 -1.10
C GLU A 137 2.60 26.95 -0.71
N GLY A 138 2.13 25.81 -0.21
CA GLY A 138 0.74 25.54 0.13
C GLY A 138 0.14 24.49 -0.79
N ASN A 139 -0.53 23.50 -0.20
CA ASN A 139 -1.19 22.43 -0.92
C ASN A 139 -2.70 22.42 -0.66
N ILE A 140 -3.46 21.90 -1.64
CA ILE A 140 -4.92 21.76 -1.56
C ILE A 140 -5.35 20.35 -1.12
N CYS A 141 -4.41 19.54 -0.62
CA CYS A 141 -4.67 18.15 -0.28
C CYS A 141 -5.67 18.04 0.87
N SER A 142 -6.56 17.04 0.80
CA SER A 142 -7.58 16.79 1.82
C SER A 142 -6.99 16.25 3.13
N HIS A 143 -7.83 16.07 4.16
CA HIS A 143 -7.44 15.29 5.33
C HIS A 143 -7.11 13.83 4.93
N ASN A 144 -6.29 13.14 5.74
CA ASN A 144 -5.80 11.78 5.46
C ASN A 144 -5.13 11.62 4.08
N SER A 145 -4.44 12.67 3.65
CA SER A 145 -3.68 12.69 2.40
C SER A 145 -2.35 13.40 2.59
N LYS A 146 -1.41 13.13 1.67
CA LYS A 146 -0.08 13.74 1.65
C LYS A 146 0.22 14.35 0.29
N CYS A 147 0.94 15.46 0.33
CA CYS A 147 1.44 16.15 -0.84
C CYS A 147 2.79 15.54 -1.29
N ILE A 148 2.96 15.34 -2.60
CA ILE A 148 4.18 14.84 -3.22
C ILE A 148 4.58 15.76 -4.37
N ASN A 149 5.77 16.35 -4.27
CA ASN A 149 6.34 17.16 -5.36
C ASN A 149 6.76 16.27 -6.54
N SER A 150 6.62 16.82 -7.75
CA SER A 150 7.31 16.33 -8.94
C SER A 150 8.82 16.45 -8.73
N THR A 151 9.57 15.54 -9.36
CA THR A 151 11.04 15.52 -9.28
C THR A 151 11.70 16.44 -10.29
N THR A 152 11.00 16.76 -11.38
CA THR A 152 11.56 17.50 -12.51
C THR A 152 10.83 18.82 -12.77
N HIS A 153 9.59 18.98 -12.29
CA HIS A 153 8.77 20.17 -12.53
C HIS A 153 8.32 20.83 -11.21
N THR A 154 7.95 22.11 -11.28
CA THR A 154 7.37 22.88 -10.17
C THR A 154 5.88 22.55 -9.99
N GLU A 155 5.59 21.31 -9.65
CA GLU A 155 4.23 20.76 -9.54
C GLU A 155 4.14 19.76 -8.39
N TYR A 156 2.93 19.49 -7.91
CA TYR A 156 2.71 18.45 -6.92
C TYR A 156 1.43 17.66 -7.18
N LYS A 157 1.31 16.50 -6.52
CA LYS A 157 0.08 15.73 -6.44
C LYS A 157 -0.25 15.39 -5.01
N CYS A 158 -1.54 15.15 -4.74
CA CYS A 158 -2.00 14.62 -3.47
C CYS A 158 -2.25 13.12 -3.61
N ILE A 159 -1.88 12.35 -2.59
CA ILE A 159 -2.26 10.94 -2.49
C ILE A 159 -2.79 10.65 -1.09
N CYS A 160 -3.81 9.79 -0.97
CA CYS A 160 -4.29 9.36 0.34
C CYS A 160 -3.16 8.68 1.14
N THR A 161 -3.16 8.88 2.45
CA THR A 161 -2.22 8.18 3.35
C THR A 161 -2.56 6.70 3.42
N GLY A 162 -1.60 5.88 3.86
CA GLY A 162 -1.85 4.43 4.00
C GLY A 162 -3.05 4.15 4.91
N GLY A 163 -3.90 3.21 4.51
CA GLY A 163 -5.17 2.91 5.17
C GLY A 163 -6.36 3.74 4.67
N PHE A 164 -6.18 4.63 3.70
CA PHE A 164 -7.26 5.45 3.13
C PHE A 164 -7.33 5.34 1.61
N GLU A 165 -8.53 5.37 1.05
CA GLU A 165 -8.81 5.34 -0.40
C GLU A 165 -9.77 6.46 -0.83
N GLY A 166 -9.80 6.78 -2.12
CA GLY A 166 -10.69 7.77 -2.71
C GLY A 166 -9.97 8.96 -3.35
N ASN A 167 -10.60 10.14 -3.33
CA ASN A 167 -10.11 11.33 -4.03
C ASN A 167 -9.39 12.31 -3.08
N PRO A 168 -8.05 12.44 -3.13
CA PRO A 168 -7.29 13.27 -2.21
C PRO A 168 -7.43 14.79 -2.42
N TYR A 169 -8.22 15.22 -3.41
CA TYR A 169 -8.50 16.63 -3.70
C TYR A 169 -9.91 17.06 -3.26
N HIS A 170 -10.73 16.12 -2.81
CA HIS A 170 -12.04 16.40 -2.24
C HIS A 170 -11.94 16.43 -0.70
N ARG A 171 -12.63 17.37 -0.04
CA ARG A 171 -12.48 17.59 1.42
C ARG A 171 -12.65 16.31 2.25
N ASP A 172 -13.64 15.50 1.92
CA ASP A 172 -13.92 14.18 2.55
C ASP A 172 -13.58 13.02 1.61
N GLY A 173 -12.64 13.23 0.68
CA GLY A 173 -12.42 12.29 -0.40
C GLY A 173 -11.50 11.13 -0.06
N CYS A 174 -10.60 11.25 0.93
CA CYS A 174 -9.83 10.11 1.46
C CYS A 174 -10.59 9.49 2.63
N THR A 175 -11.26 8.38 2.37
CA THR A 175 -12.05 7.62 3.35
C THR A 175 -11.28 6.41 3.83
N ASP A 176 -11.51 6.04 5.09
CA ASP A 176 -10.92 4.85 5.71
C ASP A 176 -11.23 3.59 4.89
N ILE A 177 -10.21 2.77 4.68
CA ILE A 177 -10.36 1.47 4.03
C ILE A 177 -10.83 0.49 5.09
N ASP A 178 -12.03 -0.05 4.95
CA ASP A 178 -12.48 -1.14 5.82
C ASP A 178 -11.88 -2.47 5.34
N GLU A 179 -10.68 -2.82 5.85
CA GLU A 179 -10.03 -4.06 5.43
C GLU A 179 -10.80 -5.30 5.87
N CYS A 180 -11.71 -5.19 6.85
CA CYS A 180 -12.52 -6.31 7.33
C CYS A 180 -13.68 -6.68 6.41
N LYS A 181 -14.05 -5.82 5.45
CA LYS A 181 -15.06 -6.16 4.42
C LYS A 181 -14.56 -7.14 3.38
N GLU A 182 -13.25 -7.19 3.14
CA GLU A 182 -12.67 -8.02 2.09
C GLU A 182 -11.45 -8.80 2.58
N SER A 183 -11.50 -10.12 2.50
CA SER A 183 -10.46 -10.99 3.07
C SER A 183 -9.09 -10.85 2.41
N THR A 184 -9.02 -10.26 1.21
CA THR A 184 -7.77 -9.93 0.47
C THR A 184 -7.08 -8.68 0.99
N ARG A 185 -7.81 -7.80 1.68
CA ARG A 185 -7.30 -6.52 2.19
C ARG A 185 -6.68 -6.62 3.58
N HIS A 186 -6.88 -7.74 4.28
CA HIS A 186 -6.28 -8.00 5.58
C HIS A 186 -5.44 -9.29 5.62
N ARG A 187 -4.51 -9.38 6.56
CA ARG A 187 -3.67 -10.56 6.81
C ARG A 187 -4.07 -11.32 8.07
N CYS A 188 -5.33 -11.22 8.49
CA CYS A 188 -5.85 -11.97 9.63
C CYS A 188 -5.75 -13.49 9.38
N LEU A 189 -5.37 -14.24 10.42
CA LEU A 189 -5.32 -15.70 10.37
C LEU A 189 -6.72 -16.27 10.08
N LYS A 190 -6.80 -17.40 9.37
CA LYS A 190 -8.05 -18.15 9.25
C LYS A 190 -8.59 -18.44 10.66
N ASN A 191 -9.88 -18.17 10.88
CA ASN A 191 -10.57 -18.24 12.17
C ASN A 191 -10.26 -17.12 13.19
N SER A 192 -9.57 -16.05 12.81
CA SER A 192 -9.50 -14.83 13.64
C SER A 192 -10.60 -13.84 13.28
N GLN A 193 -11.04 -13.04 14.26
CA GLN A 193 -12.00 -11.97 14.08
C GLN A 193 -11.27 -10.69 13.69
N CYS A 194 -11.67 -10.08 12.58
CA CYS A 194 -11.15 -8.80 12.12
C CYS A 194 -11.94 -7.65 12.74
N PHE A 195 -11.23 -6.60 13.16
CA PHE A 195 -11.81 -5.35 13.63
C PHE A 195 -11.19 -4.19 12.86
N ASN A 196 -12.05 -3.42 12.19
CA ASN A 196 -11.63 -2.23 11.46
C ASN A 196 -11.35 -1.09 12.43
N THR A 197 -10.34 -0.30 12.11
CA THR A 197 -9.94 0.91 12.84
C THR A 197 -9.63 2.02 11.84
N GLU A 198 -9.65 3.26 12.28
CA GLU A 198 -9.26 4.36 11.39
C GLU A 198 -7.78 4.23 10.99
N GLY A 199 -7.54 4.08 9.68
CA GLY A 199 -6.23 3.90 9.06
C GLY A 199 -5.70 2.46 9.09
N GLY A 200 -6.49 1.46 9.47
CA GLY A 200 -6.07 0.05 9.41
C GLY A 200 -6.97 -0.92 10.19
N TYR A 201 -6.43 -2.07 10.59
CA TYR A 201 -7.20 -3.10 11.28
C TYR A 201 -6.36 -3.87 12.31
N TYR A 202 -7.04 -4.60 13.20
CA TYR A 202 -6.41 -5.61 14.04
C TYR A 202 -7.22 -6.91 14.05
N CYS A 203 -6.53 -8.01 14.34
CA CYS A 203 -7.11 -9.34 14.35
C CYS A 203 -7.07 -9.91 15.78
N LEU A 204 -8.20 -10.43 16.26
CA LEU A 204 -8.26 -11.15 17.52
C LEU A 204 -8.48 -12.65 17.26
N PRO A 205 -7.80 -13.55 17.99
CA PRO A 205 -8.09 -14.97 17.90
C PRO A 205 -9.53 -15.24 18.37
N ASN A 206 -10.20 -16.22 17.74
CA ASN A 206 -11.53 -16.63 18.19
C ASN A 206 -11.49 -17.13 19.64
N ARG A 207 -12.52 -16.80 20.42
CA ARG A 207 -12.63 -17.17 21.85
C ARG A 207 -12.50 -18.68 22.10
N SER A 208 -12.88 -19.51 21.14
CA SER A 208 -12.74 -20.98 21.20
C SER A 208 -11.29 -21.45 21.33
N HIS A 209 -10.30 -20.70 20.83
CA HIS A 209 -8.87 -21.01 21.03
C HIS A 209 -8.32 -20.45 22.35
N MET A 210 -8.88 -19.35 22.87
CA MET A 210 -8.47 -18.83 24.18
C MET A 210 -8.93 -19.76 25.31
N LEU A 211 -10.12 -20.38 25.15
CA LEU A 211 -10.64 -21.40 26.07
C LEU A 211 -9.91 -22.74 25.95
N ALA A 212 -9.39 -23.09 24.76
CA ALA A 212 -8.58 -24.31 24.57
C ALA A 212 -7.24 -24.29 25.32
N LEU A 213 -6.68 -23.09 25.58
CA LEU A 213 -5.50 -22.93 26.45
C LEU A 213 -5.83 -23.08 27.96
N ILE A 214 -7.11 -23.04 28.33
CA ILE A 214 -7.59 -23.19 29.72
C ILE A 214 -7.99 -24.66 29.99
N ILE A 215 -8.22 -25.46 28.95
CA ILE A 215 -8.63 -26.87 29.06
C ILE A 215 -7.47 -27.79 28.64
N PRO A 216 -6.33 -27.70 29.35
CA PRO A 216 -5.76 -28.93 29.92
C PRO A 216 -5.33 -28.75 31.38
N LEU A 217 -6.09 -28.02 32.19
CA LEU A 217 -5.99 -28.06 33.67
C LEU A 217 -7.27 -28.66 34.29
N GLY A 218 -7.74 -29.74 33.68
CA GLY A 218 -8.91 -30.50 34.11
C GLY A 218 -8.64 -31.57 35.17
N ILE A 219 -7.53 -31.52 35.92
CA ILE A 219 -7.33 -32.30 37.16
C ILE A 219 -6.53 -31.43 38.14
N GLY A 220 -7.21 -30.57 38.91
CA GLY A 220 -6.59 -29.69 39.90
C GLY A 220 -7.53 -28.65 40.51
N LEU A 221 -8.81 -28.99 40.68
CA LEU A 221 -9.83 -28.15 41.31
C LEU A 221 -9.64 -28.06 42.84
N ALA A 222 -8.53 -27.46 43.29
CA ALA A 222 -8.40 -27.10 44.72
C ALA A 222 -7.56 -25.84 45.02
N VAL A 223 -6.80 -25.28 44.07
CA VAL A 223 -5.91 -24.13 44.40
C VAL A 223 -6.03 -22.94 43.43
N GLY A 224 -6.77 -23.08 42.31
CA GLY A 224 -6.82 -22.05 41.26
C GLY A 224 -8.04 -21.12 41.25
N LEU A 225 -9.05 -21.36 42.10
CA LEU A 225 -10.35 -20.69 42.02
C LEU A 225 -10.66 -19.64 43.12
N PRO A 226 -9.71 -18.79 43.54
CA PRO A 226 -10.06 -17.47 44.05
C PRO A 226 -9.64 -16.30 43.14
N ILE A 227 -9.08 -16.54 41.95
CA ILE A 227 -8.66 -15.43 41.07
C ILE A 227 -9.85 -14.84 40.27
N LEU A 228 -10.94 -15.58 40.08
CA LEU A 228 -12.08 -15.12 39.27
C LEU A 228 -13.32 -14.65 40.05
N ILE A 229 -13.34 -14.75 41.38
CA ILE A 229 -14.39 -14.13 42.22
C ILE A 229 -13.77 -13.48 43.49
N GLY A 230 -12.57 -12.91 43.36
CA GLY A 230 -11.85 -12.27 44.48
C GLY A 230 -10.90 -11.14 44.10
N GLY A 231 -10.84 -10.72 42.83
CA GLY A 231 -10.10 -9.52 42.45
C GLY A 231 -10.88 -8.29 42.91
N GLN A 232 -10.44 -7.63 44.00
CA GLN A 232 -10.99 -6.34 44.44
C GLN A 232 -11.19 -5.42 43.22
N GLY A 233 -12.43 -5.05 42.91
CA GLY A 233 -12.76 -4.24 41.71
C GLY A 233 -11.96 -2.94 41.59
N HIS A 234 -11.40 -2.46 42.69
CA HIS A 234 -10.47 -1.34 42.76
C HIS A 234 -9.18 -1.53 41.94
N GLN A 235 -8.61 -2.74 41.85
CA GLN A 235 -7.37 -2.96 41.10
C GLN A 235 -7.60 -2.99 39.58
N VAL A 236 -8.70 -3.58 39.14
CA VAL A 236 -9.09 -3.56 37.72
C VAL A 236 -9.36 -2.11 37.28
N LEU A 237 -10.01 -1.32 38.15
CA LEU A 237 -10.24 0.10 37.91
C LEU A 237 -8.93 0.92 37.89
N ALA A 238 -7.97 0.60 38.75
CA ALA A 238 -6.66 1.27 38.77
C ALA A 238 -5.86 1.01 37.49
N VAL A 239 -5.83 -0.24 37.01
CA VAL A 239 -5.16 -0.61 35.74
C VAL A 239 -5.88 0.05 34.55
N ALA A 240 -7.22 0.06 34.54
CA ALA A 240 -7.99 0.72 33.49
C ALA A 240 -7.71 2.24 33.42
N ASN A 241 -7.57 2.90 34.58
CA ASN A 241 -7.23 4.32 34.67
C ASN A 241 -5.78 4.60 34.22
N LEU A 242 -4.85 3.69 34.47
CA LEU A 242 -3.48 3.77 33.97
C LEU A 242 -3.45 3.65 32.43
N VAL A 243 -4.15 2.65 31.87
CA VAL A 243 -4.29 2.47 30.41
C VAL A 243 -4.89 3.72 29.75
N LYS A 244 -5.93 4.31 30.35
CA LYS A 244 -6.56 5.54 29.86
C LYS A 244 -5.58 6.73 29.79
N ARG A 245 -4.61 6.82 30.72
CA ARG A 245 -3.56 7.86 30.67
C ARG A 245 -2.53 7.58 29.57
N CYS A 246 -2.19 6.31 29.33
CA CYS A 246 -1.28 5.91 28.25
C CYS A 246 -1.87 6.17 26.85
N LEU A 247 -3.20 6.07 26.71
CA LEU A 247 -3.90 6.23 25.44
C LEU A 247 -4.25 7.69 25.07
N LYS A 248 -3.77 8.70 25.83
CA LYS A 248 -4.04 10.11 25.47
C LYS A 248 -3.42 10.47 24.12
N VAL A 249 -4.21 11.03 23.22
CA VAL A 249 -3.76 11.43 21.87
C VAL A 249 -2.54 12.36 21.93
N ASN A 250 -2.54 13.34 22.83
CA ASN A 250 -1.41 14.26 23.02
C ASN A 250 -0.24 13.59 23.77
N SER A 251 0.90 13.43 23.08
CA SER A 251 2.11 12.77 23.58
C SER A 251 2.67 13.40 24.86
N ARG A 252 2.55 14.72 25.04
CA ARG A 252 3.05 15.43 26.24
C ARG A 252 2.22 15.16 27.49
N LYS A 253 0.99 14.62 27.34
CA LYS A 253 0.09 14.29 28.44
C LYS A 253 0.13 12.81 28.82
N ARG A 254 0.91 11.99 28.11
CA ARG A 254 1.11 10.56 28.42
C ARG A 254 2.16 10.43 29.52
N PRO A 255 1.99 9.50 30.46
CA PRO A 255 3.04 9.19 31.43
C PRO A 255 4.25 8.57 30.75
N SER A 256 5.42 8.70 31.37
CA SER A 256 6.62 8.00 30.89
C SER A 256 6.54 6.51 31.22
N MET A 257 7.21 5.65 30.43
CA MET A 257 7.24 4.22 30.73
C MET A 257 7.86 3.89 32.08
N LYS A 258 8.72 4.78 32.61
CA LYS A 258 9.27 4.67 33.96
C LYS A 258 8.20 4.90 35.04
N GLU A 259 7.31 5.85 34.84
CA GLU A 259 6.16 6.09 35.73
C GLU A 259 5.14 4.95 35.64
N VAL A 260 4.87 4.46 34.42
CA VAL A 260 3.98 3.31 34.20
C VAL A 260 4.52 2.06 34.89
N ALA A 261 5.82 1.79 34.78
CA ALA A 261 6.46 0.67 35.46
C ALA A 261 6.39 0.80 36.98
N ALA A 262 6.65 1.99 37.52
CA ALA A 262 6.56 2.26 38.95
C ALA A 262 5.14 2.08 39.50
N GLU A 263 4.11 2.54 38.78
CA GLU A 263 2.71 2.34 39.19
C GLU A 263 2.28 0.86 39.09
N LEU A 264 2.73 0.13 38.08
CA LEU A 264 2.46 -1.31 37.95
C LEU A 264 3.16 -2.11 39.06
N ASP A 265 4.39 -1.76 39.40
CA ASP A 265 5.12 -2.38 40.51
C ASP A 265 4.43 -2.06 41.85
N HIS A 266 3.92 -0.85 42.03
CA HIS A 266 3.13 -0.50 43.20
C HIS A 266 1.85 -1.34 43.29
N LEU A 267 1.07 -1.45 42.20
CA LEU A 267 -0.15 -2.25 42.17
C LEU A 267 0.12 -3.75 42.39
N ARG A 268 1.29 -4.23 41.93
CA ARG A 268 1.77 -5.59 42.18
C ARG A 268 2.11 -5.80 43.66
N ASN A 269 2.79 -4.85 44.29
CA ASN A 269 3.25 -4.99 45.67
C ASN A 269 2.13 -4.79 46.71
N THR A 270 1.08 -4.05 46.38
CA THR A 270 -0.14 -3.97 47.22
C THR A 270 -0.81 -5.34 47.38
N LYS A 271 -0.62 -6.29 46.44
CA LYS A 271 -1.06 -7.69 46.61
C LYS A 271 -0.26 -8.47 47.64
N VAL A 272 0.96 -8.03 47.98
CA VAL A 272 1.85 -8.72 48.93
C VAL A 272 1.56 -8.30 50.37
N LEU A 273 1.12 -7.05 50.58
CA LEU A 273 0.77 -6.52 51.91
C LEU A 273 -0.60 -7.02 52.40
N ASN A 274 -1.64 -6.98 51.55
CA ASN A 274 -2.95 -7.57 51.89
C ASN A 274 -2.89 -9.08 52.18
N LYS A 275 -1.84 -9.77 51.73
CA LYS A 275 -1.60 -11.20 51.97
C LYS A 275 -0.88 -11.49 53.29
N ARG A 276 -0.29 -10.48 53.92
CA ARG A 276 0.39 -10.59 55.23
C ARG A 276 -0.55 -10.23 56.38
N ASP A 277 -1.42 -9.24 56.18
CA ASP A 277 -2.37 -8.79 57.21
C ASP A 277 -3.50 -9.82 57.47
N GLU A 278 -3.79 -10.72 56.52
CA GLU A 278 -4.71 -11.86 56.74
C GLU A 278 -4.08 -13.00 57.57
N VAL A 279 -2.74 -13.04 57.73
CA VAL A 279 -2.03 -14.12 58.44
C VAL A 279 -1.80 -13.78 59.92
N GLU A 280 -1.80 -12.51 60.32
CA GLU A 280 -1.55 -12.08 61.70
C GLU A 280 -2.81 -12.01 62.60
N LEU A 281 -3.99 -12.36 62.11
CA LEU A 281 -5.25 -12.37 62.89
C LEU A 281 -5.74 -13.77 63.31
N GLU A 282 -5.05 -14.86 62.94
CA GLU A 282 -5.42 -16.24 63.33
C GLU A 282 -4.40 -16.92 64.27
N ALA A 283 -3.44 -16.19 64.85
CA ALA A 283 -2.46 -16.75 65.79
C ALA A 283 -2.40 -15.96 67.10
N GLY A 284 -3.38 -16.19 67.97
CA GLY A 284 -3.36 -15.71 69.35
C GLY A 284 -4.58 -16.23 70.09
N ASP A 285 -4.42 -17.37 70.78
CA ASP A 285 -5.01 -17.72 72.09
C ASP A 285 -5.05 -19.26 72.27
N ASP A 286 -3.97 -19.83 72.82
CA ASP A 286 -4.07 -20.96 73.77
C ASP A 286 -2.75 -21.05 74.57
N GLU A 287 -2.65 -20.25 75.64
CA GLU A 287 -1.71 -20.51 76.73
C GLU A 287 -2.36 -21.52 77.69
N THR A 288 -1.71 -22.68 77.84
CA THR A 288 -1.93 -23.73 78.84
C THR A 288 -1.99 -23.21 80.29
N ILE A 289 -2.78 -23.84 81.17
CA ILE A 289 -2.40 -24.20 82.56
C ILE A 289 -3.33 -25.31 83.12
N SER A 290 -2.68 -26.19 83.87
CA SER A 290 -3.07 -27.36 84.69
C SER A 290 -4.36 -27.28 85.53
N GLU A 291 -5.04 -28.43 85.69
CA GLU A 291 -4.96 -29.34 86.87
C GLU A 291 -5.54 -30.72 86.51
#